data_AF-A0A7C5PPV8-F1
#
_entry.id   AF-A0A7C5PPV8-F1
#
_cell.length_a   1.000
_cell.length_b   1.000
_cell.length_c   1.000
_cell.angle_alpha   90.00
_cell.angle_beta   90.00
_cell.angle_gamma   90.00
#
_symmetry.space_group_name_H-M   'P 1'
#
loop_
_entity.id
_entity.type
_entity.pdbx_description
1 polymer ?
#
loop_
_entity_poly.entity_id
_entity_poly.type
_entity_poly.pdbx_seq_one_letter_code
_entity_poly.pdbx_strand_id
1 'polypeptide(L)'
;MKPFHSVLLLLTMLLAAAPLSAAGFKEGVHYERLAAAQPVDTPDKVEVRELFWYACPHCYKFEPLLHDWLEKKPDDVVFVRMPAV
;
A
#
# COMPACT_ATOMS: atom_id res chain seq x y z
N MET A 1 21.87 -23.03 -39.66
CA MET A 1 21.93 -23.21 -38.19
C MET A 1 21.82 -21.91 -37.37
N LYS A 2 21.95 -20.71 -37.98
CA LYS A 2 21.81 -19.41 -37.29
C LYS A 2 20.38 -18.97 -36.88
N PRO A 3 19.28 -19.35 -37.58
CA PRO A 3 17.95 -18.83 -37.22
C PRO A 3 17.38 -19.50 -35.96
N PHE A 4 17.83 -20.71 -35.63
CA PHE A 4 17.36 -21.46 -34.46
C PHE A 4 17.83 -20.82 -33.14
N HIS A 5 19.03 -20.24 -33.12
CA HIS A 5 19.54 -19.49 -31.96
C HIS A 5 18.80 -18.17 -31.74
N SER A 6 18.51 -17.41 -32.81
CA SER A 6 17.73 -16.17 -32.68
C SER A 6 16.30 -16.42 -32.19
N VAL A 7 15.64 -17.49 -32.67
CA VAL A 7 14.29 -17.85 -32.21
C VAL A 7 14.30 -18.28 -30.74
N LEU A 8 15.32 -19.06 -30.32
CA LEU A 8 15.45 -19.48 -28.92
C LEU A 8 15.71 -18.30 -27.98
N LEU A 9 16.47 -17.29 -28.42
CA LEU A 9 16.80 -16.10 -27.64
C LEU A 9 15.62 -15.11 -27.51
N LEU A 10 14.77 -15.03 -28.55
CA LEU A 10 13.52 -14.27 -28.48
C LEU A 10 12.48 -14.94 -27.57
N LEU A 11 12.42 -16.27 -27.56
CA LEU A 11 11.46 -17.02 -26.74
C LEU A 11 11.78 -16.94 -25.24
N THR A 12 13.07 -16.91 -24.85
CA THR A 12 13.47 -16.72 -23.45
C THR A 12 13.20 -15.31 -22.94
N MET A 13 13.30 -14.28 -23.78
CA MET A 13 13.00 -12.90 -23.41
C MET A 13 11.49 -12.68 -23.18
N LEU A 14 10.63 -13.42 -23.89
CA LEU A 14 9.18 -13.34 -23.74
C LEU A 14 8.68 -14.02 -22.44
N LEU A 15 9.35 -15.09 -21.98
CA LEU A 15 9.02 -15.77 -20.71
C LEU A 15 9.41 -14.95 -19.46
N ALA A 16 10.40 -14.06 -19.57
CA ALA A 16 10.84 -13.21 -18.48
C ALA A 16 9.91 -12.00 -18.22
N ALA A 17 8.96 -11.74 -19.13
CA ALA A 17 8.01 -10.62 -19.04
C ALA A 17 6.68 -10.99 -18.35
N ALA A 18 6.60 -12.13 -17.65
CA ALA A 18 5.44 -12.45 -16.85
C ALA A 18 5.23 -11.34 -15.80
N PRO A 19 4.02 -10.74 -15.70
CA PRO A 19 3.77 -9.72 -14.69
C PRO A 19 3.96 -10.35 -13.32
N LEU A 20 4.94 -9.84 -12.56
CA LEU A 20 5.10 -10.18 -11.17
C LEU A 20 3.90 -9.56 -10.42
N SER A 21 2.83 -10.33 -10.26
CA SER A 21 1.71 -9.92 -9.43
C SER A 21 2.17 -9.92 -7.98
N ALA A 22 2.25 -8.72 -7.39
CA ALA A 22 2.38 -8.61 -5.95
C ALA A 22 1.21 -9.36 -5.31
N ALA A 23 1.50 -10.20 -4.33
CA ALA A 23 0.43 -10.87 -3.57
C ALA A 23 -0.47 -9.78 -2.98
N GLY A 24 -1.73 -9.76 -3.40
CA GLY A 24 -2.69 -8.74 -2.95
C GLY A 24 -2.99 -8.86 -1.46
N PHE A 25 -3.51 -7.79 -0.87
CA PHE A 25 -3.97 -7.78 0.52
C PHE A 25 -5.19 -8.69 0.70
N LYS A 26 -5.20 -9.45 1.80
CA LYS A 26 -6.28 -10.38 2.16
C LYS A 26 -6.99 -9.91 3.42
N GLU A 27 -8.32 -9.80 3.34
CA GLU A 27 -9.22 -9.53 4.47
C GLU A 27 -9.06 -10.64 5.52
N GLY A 28 -9.09 -10.30 6.81
CA GLY A 28 -8.86 -11.22 7.93
C GLY A 28 -7.39 -11.63 8.15
N VAL A 29 -6.45 -11.10 7.35
CA VAL A 29 -5.00 -11.32 7.52
C VAL A 29 -4.24 -10.00 7.62
N HIS A 30 -4.48 -9.10 6.65
CA HIS A 30 -3.75 -7.82 6.57
C HIS A 30 -4.61 -6.63 6.97
N TYR A 31 -5.94 -6.76 6.84
CA TYR A 31 -6.89 -5.73 7.22
C TYR A 31 -8.22 -6.37 7.63
N GLU A 32 -8.99 -5.60 8.38
CA GLU A 32 -10.36 -5.92 8.77
C GLU A 32 -11.32 -4.89 8.16
N ARG A 33 -12.48 -5.35 7.69
CA ARG A 33 -13.55 -4.46 7.26
C ARG A 33 -14.39 -4.08 8.46
N LEU A 34 -14.54 -2.79 8.70
CA LEU A 34 -15.46 -2.31 9.74
C LEU A 34 -16.90 -2.69 9.37
N ALA A 35 -17.66 -3.16 10.35
CA ALA A 35 -19.06 -3.56 10.14
C ALA A 35 -19.95 -2.39 9.71
N ALA A 36 -19.63 -1.17 10.14
CA ALA A 36 -20.30 0.06 9.73
C ALA A 36 -19.28 1.05 9.17
N ALA A 37 -19.61 1.64 8.03
CA ALA A 37 -18.83 2.73 7.47
C ALA A 37 -18.80 3.90 8.46
N GLN A 38 -17.60 4.42 8.71
CA GLN A 38 -17.44 5.59 9.57
C GLN A 38 -17.62 6.86 8.74
N PRO A 39 -18.14 7.95 9.33
CA PRO A 39 -18.16 9.23 8.66
C PRO A 39 -16.73 9.67 8.34
N VAL A 40 -16.56 10.27 7.17
CA VAL A 40 -15.30 10.85 6.70
C VAL A 40 -15.46 12.36 6.56
N ASP A 41 -14.38 13.09 6.81
CA ASP A 41 -14.34 14.55 6.67
C ASP A 41 -14.15 14.96 5.20
N THR A 42 -13.75 14.01 4.34
CA THR A 42 -13.45 14.22 2.92
C THR A 42 -14.23 13.25 2.02
N PRO A 43 -15.49 13.57 1.66
CA PRO A 43 -16.37 12.65 0.93
C PRO A 43 -15.86 12.21 -0.45
N ASP A 44 -15.10 13.08 -1.13
CA ASP A 44 -14.61 12.85 -2.50
C ASP A 44 -13.17 12.32 -2.55
N LYS A 45 -12.57 12.01 -1.39
CA LYS A 45 -11.17 11.58 -1.27
C LYS A 45 -11.06 10.33 -0.40
N VAL A 46 -9.97 9.59 -0.58
CA VAL A 46 -9.65 8.46 0.30
C VAL A 46 -9.09 8.99 1.61
N GLU A 47 -9.84 8.85 2.70
CA GLU A 47 -9.35 9.21 4.04
C GLU A 47 -8.56 8.06 4.66
N VAL A 48 -7.33 8.35 5.11
CA VAL A 48 -6.50 7.46 5.93
C VAL A 48 -6.38 8.08 7.32
N ARG A 49 -6.89 7.37 8.32
CA ARG A 49 -6.90 7.86 9.70
C ARG A 49 -6.00 7.03 10.60
N GLU A 50 -5.09 7.70 11.29
CA GLU A 50 -4.26 7.09 12.33
C GLU A 50 -4.85 7.38 13.70
N LEU A 51 -5.12 6.33 14.47
CA LEU A 51 -5.38 6.43 15.90
C LEU A 51 -4.06 6.27 16.65
N PHE A 52 -3.64 7.30 17.37
CA PHE A 52 -2.34 7.32 18.04
C PHE A 52 -2.43 7.88 19.46
N TRP A 53 -1.43 7.59 20.28
CA TRP A 53 -1.27 8.18 21.61
C TRP A 53 0.16 8.65 21.82
N TYR A 54 0.37 9.83 22.38
CA TYR A 54 1.72 10.37 22.58
C TYR A 54 2.60 9.52 23.49
N ALA A 55 2.03 8.78 24.45
CA ALA A 55 2.80 7.89 25.31
C ALA A 55 2.90 6.45 24.78
N CYS A 56 2.34 6.15 23.60
CA CYS A 56 2.41 4.84 22.99
C CYS A 56 3.78 4.62 22.32
N PRO A 57 4.63 3.70 22.82
CA PRO A 57 5.96 3.50 22.27
C PRO A 57 5.95 2.87 20.86
N HIS A 58 4.88 2.14 20.50
CA HIS A 58 4.71 1.60 19.14
C HIS A 58 4.40 2.70 18.14
N CYS A 59 3.57 3.66 18.53
CA CYS A 59 3.21 4.83 17.75
C CYS A 59 4.46 5.69 17.51
N TYR A 60 5.25 5.96 18.54
CA TYR A 60 6.53 6.66 18.41
C TYR A 60 7.51 5.97 17.44
N LYS A 61 7.61 4.63 17.48
CA LYS A 61 8.45 3.86 16.55
C LYS A 61 7.92 3.87 15.11
N PHE A 62 6.61 4.03 14.92
CA PHE A 62 5.98 4.04 13.61
C PHE A 62 6.10 5.41 12.91
N GLU A 63 6.18 6.50 13.68
CA GLU A 63 6.18 7.88 13.16
C GLU A 63 7.17 8.13 12.00
N PRO A 64 8.43 7.65 12.03
CA PRO A 64 9.35 7.86 10.90
C PRO A 64 8.86 7.21 9.60
N LEU A 65 8.29 6.01 9.69
CA LEU A 65 7.75 5.28 8.52
C LEU A 65 6.51 5.98 7.97
N LEU A 66 5.65 6.46 8.86
CA LEU A 66 4.47 7.23 8.49
C LEU A 66 4.87 8.54 7.82
N HIS A 67 5.86 9.26 8.35
CA HIS A 67 6.34 10.52 7.78
C HIS A 67 6.86 10.31 6.34
N ASP A 68 7.68 9.29 6.12
CA ASP A 68 8.16 8.93 4.78
C ASP A 68 7.02 8.60 3.80
N TRP A 69 5.93 8.02 4.28
CA TRP A 69 4.76 7.72 3.47
C TRP A 69 3.93 8.97 3.18
N LEU A 70 3.78 9.89 4.14
CA LEU A 70 3.03 11.13 3.96
C LEU A 70 3.58 12.00 2.83
N GLU A 71 4.90 12.00 2.64
CA GLU A 71 5.58 12.69 1.54
C GLU A 71 5.36 12.03 0.17
N LYS A 72 4.93 10.77 0.13
CA LYS A 72 4.80 9.94 -1.09
C LYS A 72 3.38 9.52 -1.41
N LYS A 73 2.43 9.78 -0.52
CA LYS A 73 1.04 9.32 -0.67
C LYS A 73 0.43 9.93 -1.95
N PRO A 74 -0.54 9.23 -2.57
CA PRO A 74 -1.30 9.78 -3.70
C PRO A 74 -2.03 11.11 -3.37
N ASP A 75 -2.32 11.90 -4.41
CA ASP A 75 -2.97 13.22 -4.29
C ASP A 75 -4.46 13.14 -3.90
N ASP A 76 -5.10 12.01 -4.18
CA ASP A 76 -6.49 11.70 -3.82
C ASP A 76 -6.64 11.16 -2.40
N VAL A 77 -5.53 10.98 -1.67
CA VAL A 77 -5.51 10.53 -0.27
C VAL A 77 -5.40 11.72 0.68
N VAL A 78 -6.24 11.75 1.72
CA VAL A 78 -6.13 12.71 2.84
C VAL A 78 -5.80 11.95 4.11
N PHE A 79 -4.79 12.43 4.84
CA PHE A 79 -4.38 11.83 6.10
C PHE A 79 -4.91 12.62 7.30
N VAL A 80 -5.47 11.91 8.28
CA VAL A 80 -6.01 12.49 9.51
C VAL A 80 -5.41 11.80 10.73
N ARG A 81 -4.90 12.59 11.69
CA ARG A 81 -4.46 12.08 13.00
C ARG A 81 -5.57 12.22 14.04
N MET A 82 -5.87 11.15 14.75
CA MET A 82 -6.86 11.09 15.83
C MET A 82 -6.19 10.60 17.13
N PRO A 83 -6.07 11.46 18.16
CA PRO A 83 -5.57 11.04 19.46
C PRO A 83 -6.53 10.02 20.12
N ALA A 84 -6.02 8.83 20.44
CA ALA A 84 -6.63 7.88 21.35
C ALA A 84 -6.08 8.16 22.76
N VAL A 85 -6.73 9.12 23.45
CA VAL A 85 -6.31 9.60 24.77
C VAL A 85 -6.64 8.64 25.90
#